data_AF-A0A4Q9GP53-F1
#
_entry.id   AF-A0A4Q9GP53-F1
#
_cell.length_a   1.000
_cell.length_b   1.000
_cell.length_c   1.000
_cell.angle_alpha   90.00
_cell.angle_beta   90.00
_cell.angle_gamma   90.00
#
_symmetry.space_group_name_H-M   'P 1'
#
loop_
_entity.id
_entity.type
_entity.pdbx_description
1 polymer ?
#
loop_
_entity_poly.entity_id
_entity_poly.type
_entity_poly.pdbx_seq_one_letter_code
_entity_poly.pdbx_strand_id
1 'polypeptide(L)'
;MVRPRAPWAADPGMSRGRALPEAPSPTRTDFQRDRDRVLHSSAFRRLRHKTQVFVYHEGDHYRTRLTHTLEVAQIARSIARALGLDEDLAETIALAHDLGHAPFGHAGERALDARMREHGGFDHNAQSLRVLTRLERRYADFDGLNLTFETLEGVAKHNGPLVGASPSMTEVAERAGVPLGGHATAEAQAAAIADDIAYDAHDVDDGLRANLFALDELCDDPFLADILAEVDARHPGLDEDRRGPEVVRRVITRLVENAIAEGARRIDAADPQSVEDVRSAGEATIAFSSEMAEAERGVKRLLNARMYRHARVDRVMDDAAGIVTDLFDRYFADPSALPPEWEREGRATGHARAVADFIAGMTDRYALMEHRRLFDATPELR
;
A
#
# COMPACT_ATOMS: atom_id res chain seq x y z
N MET A 1 21.74 17.44 -7.94
CA MET A 1 23.04 16.77 -7.65
C MET A 1 22.73 15.34 -7.22
N VAL A 2 23.46 14.35 -7.74
CA VAL A 2 23.33 12.96 -7.27
C VAL A 2 24.11 12.84 -5.96
N ARG A 3 23.41 12.60 -4.85
CA ARG A 3 24.05 12.34 -3.55
C ARG A 3 24.66 10.93 -3.60
N PRO A 4 25.91 10.71 -3.15
CA PRO A 4 26.44 9.35 -3.04
C PRO A 4 25.60 8.53 -2.06
N ARG A 5 25.58 7.21 -2.24
CA ARG A 5 24.92 6.28 -1.30
C ARG A 5 25.48 6.48 0.10
N ALA A 6 24.60 6.65 1.08
CA ALA A 6 24.97 6.80 2.47
C ALA A 6 25.41 5.45 3.08
N PRO A 7 26.29 5.44 4.10
CA PRO A 7 26.74 4.20 4.77
C PRO A 7 25.59 3.35 5.36
N TRP A 8 24.50 4.02 5.77
CA TRP A 8 23.31 3.40 6.35
C TRP A 8 22.23 3.00 5.33
N ALA A 9 22.44 3.30 4.04
CA ALA A 9 21.54 2.88 2.97
C ALA A 9 21.75 1.39 2.65
N ALA A 10 20.70 0.74 2.15
CA ALA A 10 20.84 -0.64 1.67
C ALA A 10 21.78 -0.71 0.46
N ASP A 11 22.70 -1.68 0.46
CA ASP A 11 23.58 -1.94 -0.68
C ASP A 11 23.18 -3.26 -1.36
N PRO A 12 22.75 -3.27 -2.63
CA PRO A 12 22.48 -4.51 -3.36
C PRO A 12 23.69 -5.45 -3.42
N GLY A 13 24.92 -4.93 -3.36
CA GLY A 13 26.14 -5.74 -3.30
C GLY A 13 26.36 -6.46 -1.96
N MET A 14 25.65 -6.04 -0.91
CA MET A 14 25.67 -6.61 0.44
C MET A 14 24.32 -7.22 0.82
N SER A 15 23.44 -7.48 -0.16
CA SER A 15 22.14 -8.11 0.08
C SER A 15 22.30 -9.47 0.78
N ARG A 16 21.38 -9.78 1.69
CA ARG A 16 21.26 -11.11 2.30
C ARG A 16 20.77 -12.18 1.31
N GLY A 17 20.46 -11.78 0.09
CA GLY A 17 20.14 -12.65 -1.03
C GLY A 17 18.67 -13.05 -1.05
N ARG A 18 18.41 -14.14 -1.78
CA ARG A 18 17.07 -14.69 -2.07
C ARG A 18 16.90 -16.03 -1.35
N ALA A 19 15.66 -16.44 -1.11
CA ALA A 19 15.37 -17.73 -0.48
C ALA A 19 15.83 -18.92 -1.35
N LEU A 20 15.65 -18.81 -2.67
CA LEU A 20 16.13 -19.80 -3.63
C LEU A 20 17.37 -19.26 -4.36
N PRO A 21 18.45 -20.06 -4.48
CA PRO A 21 19.67 -19.62 -5.13
C PRO A 21 19.44 -19.37 -6.62
N GLU A 22 19.92 -18.23 -7.10
CA GLU A 22 19.89 -17.85 -8.51
C GLU A 22 21.23 -17.25 -8.91
N ALA A 23 21.61 -17.41 -10.18
CA ALA A 23 22.79 -16.73 -10.71
C ALA A 23 22.63 -15.20 -10.64
N PRO A 24 23.72 -14.45 -10.39
CA PRO A 24 23.68 -12.99 -10.44
C PRO A 24 23.40 -12.49 -11.87
N SER A 25 22.71 -11.35 -11.98
CA SER A 25 22.47 -10.74 -13.28
C SER A 25 23.71 -9.97 -13.76
N PRO A 26 24.11 -10.08 -15.04
CA PRO A 26 25.27 -9.36 -15.56
C PRO A 26 25.04 -7.85 -15.75
N THR A 27 23.78 -7.38 -15.75
CA THR A 27 23.40 -6.01 -16.15
C THR A 27 22.56 -5.26 -15.13
N ARG A 28 22.06 -5.92 -14.09
CA ARG A 28 21.12 -5.35 -13.12
C ARG A 28 21.53 -5.70 -11.70
N THR A 29 21.32 -4.77 -10.78
CA THR A 29 21.42 -5.03 -9.34
C THR A 29 20.29 -5.96 -8.88
N ASP A 30 20.42 -6.55 -7.71
CA ASP A 30 19.36 -7.42 -7.18
C ASP A 30 18.06 -6.66 -6.89
N PHE A 31 18.12 -5.41 -6.45
CA PHE A 31 16.93 -4.57 -6.25
C PHE A 31 16.27 -4.19 -7.58
N GLN A 32 17.03 -3.93 -8.64
CA GLN A 32 16.48 -3.72 -9.99
C GLN A 32 15.78 -4.97 -10.52
N ARG A 33 16.35 -6.16 -10.26
CA ARG A 33 15.68 -7.41 -10.62
C ARG A 33 14.36 -7.52 -9.88
N ASP A 34 14.34 -7.26 -8.57
CA ASP A 34 13.11 -7.33 -7.77
C ASP A 34 12.03 -6.40 -8.30
N ARG A 35 12.39 -5.14 -8.60
CA ARG A 35 11.50 -4.19 -9.27
C ARG A 35 10.88 -4.78 -10.53
N ASP A 36 11.72 -5.32 -11.41
CA ASP A 36 11.26 -5.89 -12.67
C ASP A 36 10.29 -7.05 -12.44
N ARG A 37 10.53 -7.91 -11.44
CA ARG A 37 9.62 -9.01 -11.09
C ARG A 37 8.27 -8.51 -10.59
N VAL A 38 8.27 -7.51 -9.71
CA VAL A 38 7.05 -6.90 -9.19
C VAL A 38 6.24 -6.27 -10.32
N LEU A 39 6.85 -5.44 -11.16
CA LEU A 39 6.19 -4.78 -12.30
C LEU A 39 5.57 -5.78 -13.29
N HIS A 40 6.21 -6.93 -13.49
CA HIS A 40 5.73 -7.98 -14.39
C HIS A 40 4.83 -9.01 -13.69
N SER A 41 4.49 -8.85 -12.42
CA SER A 41 3.59 -9.77 -11.71
C SER A 41 2.14 -9.63 -12.19
N SER A 42 1.33 -10.67 -11.97
CA SER A 42 -0.10 -10.63 -12.29
C SER A 42 -0.83 -9.72 -11.29
N ALA A 43 -0.45 -9.77 -10.01
CA ALA A 43 -0.96 -8.93 -8.94
C ALA A 43 -0.77 -7.44 -9.24
N PHE A 44 0.41 -7.01 -9.68
CA PHE A 44 0.65 -5.61 -10.04
C PHE A 44 -0.25 -5.15 -11.19
N ARG A 45 -0.45 -5.99 -12.22
CA ARG A 45 -1.39 -5.69 -13.32
C ARG A 45 -2.83 -5.56 -12.86
N ARG A 46 -3.24 -6.31 -11.82
CA ARG A 46 -4.61 -6.25 -11.26
C ARG A 46 -4.88 -4.95 -10.51
N LEU A 47 -3.86 -4.24 -10.03
CA LEU A 47 -4.03 -2.93 -9.38
C LEU A 47 -4.74 -1.91 -10.28
N ARG A 48 -4.63 -2.03 -11.61
CA ARG A 48 -5.37 -1.20 -12.57
C ARG A 48 -6.90 -1.33 -12.44
N HIS A 49 -7.37 -2.46 -11.93
CA HIS A 49 -8.79 -2.80 -11.84
C HIS A 49 -9.23 -3.03 -10.40
N LYS A 50 -8.48 -2.46 -9.45
CA LYS A 50 -8.85 -2.36 -8.04
C LYS A 50 -8.96 -0.88 -7.68
N THR A 51 -10.03 -0.54 -6.97
CA THR A 51 -10.29 0.81 -6.48
C THR A 51 -9.40 1.11 -5.27
N GLN A 52 -8.94 2.36 -5.16
CA GLN A 52 -8.24 2.83 -3.97
C GLN A 52 -9.25 3.13 -2.87
N VAL A 53 -10.10 4.15 -3.08
CA VAL A 53 -11.17 4.57 -2.17
C VAL A 53 -12.54 4.57 -2.84
N PHE A 54 -12.67 5.16 -4.01
CA PHE A 54 -13.96 5.26 -4.71
C PHE A 54 -14.26 4.03 -5.55
N VAL A 55 -15.48 3.52 -5.47
CA VAL A 55 -15.88 2.39 -6.30
C VAL A 55 -15.91 2.79 -7.77
N TYR A 56 -15.50 1.86 -8.63
CA TYR A 56 -15.23 1.95 -10.07
C TYR A 56 -16.29 2.66 -10.95
N HIS A 57 -17.43 3.06 -10.39
CA HIS A 57 -18.60 3.56 -11.13
C HIS A 57 -18.89 5.06 -10.97
N GLU A 58 -18.16 5.82 -10.14
CA GLU A 58 -18.42 7.27 -9.99
C GLU A 58 -17.81 8.15 -11.10
N GLY A 59 -16.92 7.63 -11.97
CA GLY A 59 -16.40 8.36 -13.15
C GLY A 59 -15.11 7.77 -13.76
N ASP A 60 -14.70 8.27 -14.94
CA ASP A 60 -13.57 7.73 -15.71
C ASP A 60 -12.18 8.18 -15.22
N HIS A 61 -12.12 9.15 -14.30
CA HIS A 61 -10.88 9.83 -13.89
C HIS A 61 -10.50 9.60 -12.41
N TYR A 62 -11.17 8.67 -11.72
CA TYR A 62 -10.81 8.32 -10.35
C TYR A 62 -9.55 7.47 -10.29
N ARG A 63 -8.78 7.63 -9.22
CA ARG A 63 -7.57 6.85 -8.99
C ARG A 63 -7.88 5.37 -8.80
N THR A 64 -7.04 4.55 -9.42
CA THR A 64 -6.96 3.12 -9.16
C THR A 64 -5.82 2.87 -8.18
N ARG A 65 -5.73 1.66 -7.61
CA ARG A 65 -4.55 1.29 -6.82
C ARG A 65 -3.26 1.45 -7.61
N LEU A 66 -3.30 1.18 -8.93
CA LEU A 66 -2.11 1.31 -9.78
C LEU A 66 -1.61 2.77 -9.84
N THR A 67 -2.51 3.74 -10.01
CA THR A 67 -2.10 5.16 -10.08
C THR A 67 -1.56 5.64 -8.74
N HIS A 68 -2.21 5.24 -7.64
CA HIS A 68 -1.73 5.48 -6.28
C HIS A 68 -0.31 4.92 -6.10
N THR A 69 -0.12 3.63 -6.35
CA THR A 69 1.17 2.94 -6.23
C THR A 69 2.28 3.61 -7.07
N LEU A 70 1.98 4.13 -8.26
CA LEU A 70 2.96 4.85 -9.09
C LEU A 70 3.36 6.20 -8.48
N GLU A 71 2.42 6.91 -7.86
CA GLU A 71 2.68 8.18 -7.16
C GLU A 71 3.49 7.92 -5.88
N VAL A 72 3.15 6.90 -5.10
CA VAL A 72 3.95 6.44 -3.94
C VAL A 72 5.37 6.12 -4.36
N ALA A 73 5.56 5.36 -5.44
CA ALA A 73 6.88 5.02 -5.96
C ALA A 73 7.69 6.27 -6.36
N GLN A 74 7.04 7.27 -6.98
CA GLN A 74 7.69 8.53 -7.34
C GLN A 74 8.14 9.32 -6.10
N ILE A 75 7.29 9.41 -5.08
CA ILE A 75 7.59 10.13 -3.83
C ILE A 75 8.69 9.41 -3.05
N ALA A 76 8.59 8.09 -2.90
CA ALA A 76 9.59 7.26 -2.22
C ALA A 76 10.99 7.44 -2.82
N ARG A 77 11.09 7.47 -4.15
CA ARG A 77 12.36 7.75 -4.85
C ARG A 77 12.89 9.15 -4.62
N SER A 78 12.02 10.15 -4.55
CA SER A 78 12.42 11.53 -4.25
C SER A 78 13.00 11.65 -2.84
N ILE A 79 12.35 11.02 -1.85
CA ILE A 79 12.84 10.97 -0.47
C ILE A 79 14.17 10.20 -0.41
N ALA A 80 14.24 9.02 -1.02
CA ALA A 80 15.44 8.20 -1.06
C ALA A 80 16.63 8.94 -1.66
N ARG A 81 16.43 9.59 -2.83
CA ARG A 81 17.47 10.39 -3.50
C ARG A 81 17.97 11.53 -2.62
N ALA A 82 17.07 12.25 -1.94
CA ALA A 82 17.43 13.38 -1.10
C ALA A 82 18.28 12.95 0.11
N LEU A 83 17.99 11.77 0.67
CA LEU A 83 18.64 11.22 1.85
C LEU A 83 19.84 10.30 1.54
N GLY A 84 20.15 10.07 0.26
CA GLY A 84 21.26 9.20 -0.15
C GLY A 84 20.96 7.70 0.06
N LEU A 85 19.69 7.32 0.06
CA LEU A 85 19.22 5.94 0.15
C LEU A 85 19.17 5.26 -1.22
N ASP A 86 18.97 3.95 -1.26
CA ASP A 86 18.84 3.22 -2.52
C ASP A 86 17.45 3.41 -3.16
N GLU A 87 17.41 4.09 -4.30
CA GLU A 87 16.15 4.39 -5.02
C GLU A 87 15.45 3.14 -5.54
N ASP A 88 16.20 2.14 -6.01
CA ASP A 88 15.62 0.94 -6.62
C ASP A 88 14.92 0.10 -5.54
N LEU A 89 15.48 0.00 -4.32
CA LEU A 89 14.82 -0.67 -3.20
C LEU A 89 13.57 0.10 -2.74
N ALA A 90 13.66 1.42 -2.55
CA ALA A 90 12.52 2.24 -2.15
C ALA A 90 11.37 2.17 -3.16
N GLU A 91 11.68 2.25 -4.46
CA GLU A 91 10.72 2.08 -5.55
C GLU A 91 10.10 0.69 -5.53
N THR A 92 10.90 -0.36 -5.37
CA THR A 92 10.39 -1.74 -5.37
C THR A 92 9.42 -2.00 -4.22
N ILE A 93 9.73 -1.53 -3.01
CA ILE A 93 8.86 -1.67 -1.85
C ILE A 93 7.55 -0.89 -2.08
N ALA A 94 7.65 0.36 -2.55
CA ALA A 94 6.49 1.15 -2.92
C ALA A 94 5.62 0.48 -3.98
N LEU A 95 6.19 -0.17 -5.00
CA LEU A 95 5.43 -0.90 -6.02
C LEU A 95 4.75 -2.18 -5.50
N ALA A 96 5.26 -2.73 -4.39
CA ALA A 96 4.87 -4.04 -3.86
C ALA A 96 3.96 -4.00 -2.63
N HIS A 97 3.90 -2.88 -1.88
CA HIS A 97 3.18 -2.79 -0.61
C HIS A 97 1.70 -3.18 -0.75
N ASP A 98 1.09 -2.78 -1.86
CA ASP A 98 -0.36 -2.83 -2.07
C ASP A 98 -0.87 -4.07 -2.84
N LEU A 99 -0.01 -5.03 -3.14
CA LEU A 99 -0.35 -6.19 -3.98
C LEU A 99 -1.40 -7.14 -3.37
N GLY A 100 -1.53 -7.14 -2.05
CA GLY A 100 -2.39 -8.05 -1.29
C GLY A 100 -3.80 -7.54 -1.03
N HIS A 101 -4.11 -6.30 -1.41
CA HIS A 101 -5.43 -5.72 -1.15
C HIS A 101 -6.54 -6.52 -1.81
N ALA A 102 -7.63 -6.74 -1.08
CA ALA A 102 -8.83 -7.38 -1.59
C ALA A 102 -9.56 -6.50 -2.63
N PRO A 103 -10.49 -7.04 -3.43
CA PRO A 103 -11.42 -6.22 -4.20
C PRO A 103 -12.15 -5.22 -3.30
N PHE A 104 -12.48 -4.05 -3.83
CA PHE A 104 -13.20 -2.98 -3.13
C PHE A 104 -12.48 -2.39 -1.91
N GLY A 105 -11.14 -2.47 -1.89
CA GLY A 105 -10.30 -1.83 -0.87
C GLY A 105 -10.63 -2.28 0.56
N HIS A 106 -10.75 -1.31 1.49
CA HIS A 106 -10.97 -1.59 2.90
C HIS A 106 -12.28 -2.35 3.19
N ALA A 107 -13.31 -2.19 2.36
CA ALA A 107 -14.56 -2.94 2.53
C ALA A 107 -14.35 -4.45 2.32
N GLY A 108 -13.65 -4.83 1.25
CA GLY A 108 -13.33 -6.24 1.00
C GLY A 108 -12.36 -6.82 2.01
N GLU A 109 -11.38 -6.05 2.48
CA GLU A 109 -10.49 -6.49 3.55
C GLU A 109 -11.24 -6.77 4.84
N ARG A 110 -12.10 -5.86 5.30
CA ARG A 110 -12.92 -6.08 6.51
C ARG A 110 -13.83 -7.30 6.38
N ALA A 111 -14.43 -7.50 5.22
CA ALA A 111 -15.29 -8.65 4.95
C ALA A 111 -14.50 -9.97 5.00
N LEU A 112 -13.33 -10.03 4.34
CA LEU A 112 -12.47 -11.20 4.39
C LEU A 112 -11.92 -11.47 5.78
N ASP A 113 -11.46 -10.45 6.51
CA ASP A 113 -10.96 -10.64 7.87
C ASP A 113 -12.05 -11.17 8.80
N ALA A 114 -13.27 -10.61 8.70
CA ALA A 114 -14.41 -11.10 9.46
C ALA A 114 -14.69 -12.58 9.24
N ARG A 115 -14.57 -13.07 8.00
CA ARG A 115 -14.76 -14.48 7.65
C ARG A 115 -13.55 -15.35 7.98
N MET A 116 -12.37 -14.75 8.06
CA MET A 116 -11.13 -15.43 8.37
C MET A 116 -10.78 -15.44 9.86
N ARG A 117 -11.55 -14.80 10.76
CA ARG A 117 -11.24 -14.73 12.21
C ARG A 117 -10.96 -16.09 12.84
N GLU A 118 -11.77 -17.10 12.54
CA GLU A 118 -11.60 -18.48 13.04
C GLU A 118 -10.56 -19.29 12.23
N HIS A 119 -9.94 -18.67 11.23
CA HIS A 119 -9.03 -19.26 10.26
C HIS A 119 -7.70 -18.48 10.12
N GLY A 120 -7.34 -17.70 11.15
CA GLY A 120 -6.07 -16.97 11.26
C GLY A 120 -6.10 -15.50 10.84
N GLY A 121 -7.27 -14.96 10.49
CA GLY A 121 -7.48 -13.57 10.08
C GLY A 121 -7.06 -13.27 8.64
N PHE A 122 -7.36 -12.07 8.18
CA PHE A 122 -6.90 -11.54 6.89
C PHE A 122 -6.30 -10.15 7.10
N ASP A 123 -5.18 -9.92 6.44
CA ASP A 123 -4.42 -8.67 6.49
C ASP A 123 -3.78 -8.48 5.11
N HIS A 124 -3.99 -7.32 4.49
CA HIS A 124 -3.49 -7.09 3.14
C HIS A 124 -1.97 -7.11 3.06
N ASN A 125 -1.24 -6.69 4.09
CA ASN A 125 0.24 -6.72 4.10
C ASN A 125 0.75 -8.16 4.15
N ALA A 126 0.13 -9.00 4.98
CA ALA A 126 0.37 -10.44 4.99
C ALA A 126 0.04 -11.05 3.61
N GLN A 127 -1.06 -10.62 2.99
CA GLN A 127 -1.44 -11.08 1.66
C GLN A 127 -0.45 -10.63 0.58
N SER A 128 0.11 -9.42 0.65
CA SER A 128 1.16 -8.93 -0.24
C SER A 128 2.37 -9.85 -0.18
N LEU A 129 2.84 -10.20 1.02
CA LEU A 129 3.93 -11.17 1.18
C LEU A 129 3.57 -12.56 0.64
N ARG A 130 2.34 -13.04 0.82
CA ARG A 130 1.89 -14.32 0.24
C ARG A 130 1.94 -14.29 -1.29
N VAL A 131 1.52 -13.18 -1.91
CA VAL A 131 1.64 -12.97 -3.35
C VAL A 131 3.09 -13.06 -3.79
N LEU A 132 3.98 -12.33 -3.12
CA LEU A 132 5.40 -12.24 -3.46
C LEU A 132 6.16 -13.56 -3.24
N THR A 133 5.77 -14.36 -2.26
CA THR A 133 6.52 -15.56 -1.84
C THR A 133 5.89 -16.87 -2.32
N ARG A 134 4.62 -16.89 -2.73
CA ARG A 134 3.91 -18.14 -3.00
C ARG A 134 2.83 -18.09 -4.07
N LEU A 135 2.01 -17.05 -4.17
CA LEU A 135 0.80 -17.10 -5.02
C LEU A 135 1.07 -16.77 -6.48
N GLU A 136 2.08 -15.95 -6.78
CA GLU A 136 2.50 -15.75 -8.17
C GLU A 136 3.11 -17.03 -8.75
N ARG A 137 2.73 -17.40 -9.96
CA ARG A 137 3.22 -18.62 -10.65
C ARG A 137 3.74 -18.23 -12.04
N ARG A 138 4.83 -17.46 -12.06
CA ARG A 138 5.41 -16.86 -13.29
C ARG A 138 6.71 -17.54 -13.72
N TYR A 139 7.40 -18.20 -12.81
CA TYR A 139 8.69 -18.84 -13.04
C TYR A 139 8.52 -20.36 -13.11
N ALA A 140 9.29 -21.01 -13.99
CA ALA A 140 9.18 -22.45 -14.20
C ALA A 140 9.69 -23.27 -13.00
N ASP A 141 10.69 -22.73 -12.30
CA ASP A 141 11.43 -23.47 -11.27
C ASP A 141 10.87 -23.26 -9.86
N PHE A 142 10.01 -22.24 -9.65
CA PHE A 142 9.48 -21.90 -8.34
C PHE A 142 8.18 -21.09 -8.38
N ASP A 143 7.38 -21.24 -7.32
CA ASP A 143 6.27 -20.35 -7.01
C ASP A 143 6.80 -19.06 -6.31
N GLY A 144 6.01 -17.99 -6.36
CA GLY A 144 6.40 -16.66 -5.93
C GLY A 144 7.30 -15.92 -6.93
N LEU A 145 7.91 -14.83 -6.45
CA LEU A 145 8.83 -13.99 -7.21
C LEU A 145 10.29 -14.12 -6.74
N ASN A 146 10.55 -14.92 -5.68
CA ASN A 146 11.89 -15.13 -5.10
C ASN A 146 12.68 -13.81 -4.92
N LEU A 147 12.06 -12.80 -4.31
CA LEU A 147 12.66 -11.48 -4.09
C LEU A 147 13.78 -11.52 -3.06
N THR A 148 14.60 -10.48 -2.98
CA THR A 148 15.63 -10.37 -1.93
C THR A 148 15.00 -10.21 -0.55
N PHE A 149 15.78 -10.57 0.47
CA PHE A 149 15.41 -10.34 1.86
C PHE A 149 15.02 -8.88 2.13
N GLU A 150 15.76 -7.90 1.60
CA GLU A 150 15.52 -6.47 1.88
C GLU A 150 14.16 -6.02 1.34
N THR A 151 13.78 -6.48 0.15
CA THR A 151 12.47 -6.18 -0.42
C THR A 151 11.35 -6.81 0.40
N LEU A 152 11.50 -8.09 0.79
CA LEU A 152 10.50 -8.78 1.61
C LEU A 152 10.39 -8.18 3.02
N GLU A 153 11.52 -7.85 3.65
CA GLU A 153 11.57 -7.13 4.92
C GLU A 153 10.88 -5.78 4.80
N GLY A 154 11.18 -5.03 3.74
CA GLY A 154 10.59 -3.73 3.49
C GLY A 154 9.08 -3.79 3.37
N VAL A 155 8.55 -4.67 2.51
CA VAL A 155 7.10 -4.88 2.38
C VAL A 155 6.48 -5.33 3.71
N ALA A 156 7.16 -6.20 4.46
CA ALA A 156 6.65 -6.70 5.73
C ALA A 156 6.59 -5.64 6.84
N LYS A 157 7.62 -4.80 6.95
CA LYS A 157 7.92 -3.98 8.13
C LYS A 157 7.98 -2.48 7.84
N HIS A 158 7.50 -2.01 6.69
CA HIS A 158 7.53 -0.59 6.32
C HIS A 158 6.82 0.29 7.38
N ASN A 159 5.77 -0.22 8.02
CA ASN A 159 5.04 0.44 9.12
C ASN A 159 5.64 0.21 10.53
N GLY A 160 6.79 -0.46 10.61
CA GLY A 160 7.50 -0.72 11.87
C GLY A 160 7.65 -2.21 12.21
N PRO A 161 8.17 -2.52 13.41
CA PRO A 161 8.35 -3.89 13.89
C PRO A 161 7.02 -4.66 13.96
N LEU A 162 7.08 -5.97 13.71
CA LEU A 162 5.93 -6.89 13.73
C LEU A 162 5.67 -7.52 15.10
N VAL A 163 6.20 -6.91 16.17
CA VAL A 163 5.96 -7.38 17.54
C VAL A 163 4.49 -7.15 17.89
N GLY A 164 3.74 -8.25 18.06
CA GLY A 164 2.29 -8.19 18.29
C GLY A 164 1.45 -8.07 17.02
N ALA A 165 2.03 -8.32 15.84
CA ALA A 165 1.30 -8.39 14.58
C ALA A 165 0.22 -9.51 14.60
N SER A 166 -0.70 -9.45 13.65
CA SER A 166 -1.76 -10.45 13.50
C SER A 166 -1.17 -11.86 13.25
N PRO A 167 -1.86 -12.95 13.66
CA PRO A 167 -1.39 -14.31 13.39
C PRO A 167 -1.08 -14.58 11.92
N SER A 168 -1.89 -14.05 11.00
CA SER A 168 -1.66 -14.13 9.55
C SER A 168 -0.34 -13.49 9.14
N MET A 169 -0.04 -12.30 9.67
CA MET A 169 1.20 -11.60 9.36
C MET A 169 2.42 -12.29 9.97
N THR A 170 2.33 -12.75 11.22
CA THR A 170 3.40 -13.51 11.88
C THR A 170 3.75 -14.78 11.12
N GLU A 171 2.75 -15.60 10.73
CA GLU A 171 2.99 -16.85 9.98
C GLU A 171 3.75 -16.58 8.67
N VAL A 172 3.34 -15.55 7.94
CA VAL A 172 3.90 -15.24 6.62
C VAL A 172 5.30 -14.63 6.75
N ALA A 173 5.52 -13.73 7.71
CA ALA A 173 6.84 -13.15 7.98
C ALA A 173 7.86 -14.22 8.38
N GLU A 174 7.51 -15.11 9.31
CA GLU A 174 8.38 -16.22 9.73
C GLU A 174 8.70 -17.16 8.57
N ARG A 175 7.70 -17.50 7.74
CA ARG A 175 7.92 -18.33 6.54
C ARG A 175 8.85 -17.65 5.53
N ALA A 176 8.76 -16.32 5.41
CA ALA A 176 9.65 -15.53 4.55
C ALA A 176 11.04 -15.27 5.18
N GLY A 177 11.29 -15.74 6.41
CA GLY A 177 12.54 -15.50 7.13
C GLY A 177 12.71 -14.06 7.61
N VAL A 178 11.64 -13.27 7.68
CA VAL A 178 11.65 -11.88 8.14
C VAL A 178 11.56 -11.85 9.67
N PRO A 179 12.54 -11.25 10.38
CA PRO A 179 12.48 -11.11 11.83
C PRO A 179 11.31 -10.23 12.28
N LEU A 180 10.63 -10.60 13.36
CA LEU A 180 9.49 -9.83 13.85
C LEU A 180 9.90 -8.53 14.57
N GLY A 181 11.10 -8.50 15.15
CA GLY A 181 11.64 -7.32 15.84
C GLY A 181 12.40 -6.36 14.92
N GLY A 182 12.71 -5.18 15.46
CA GLY A 182 13.48 -4.13 14.79
C GLY A 182 12.71 -3.46 13.65
N HIS A 183 13.23 -2.32 13.19
CA HIS A 183 12.70 -1.62 12.03
C HIS A 183 13.19 -2.26 10.72
N ALA A 184 12.58 -1.86 9.61
CA ALA A 184 13.09 -2.13 8.27
C ALA A 184 14.16 -1.08 7.88
N THR A 185 14.72 -1.21 6.67
CA THR A 185 15.67 -0.23 6.13
C THR A 185 15.05 1.16 5.99
N ALA A 186 15.90 2.19 5.88
CA ALA A 186 15.41 3.56 5.67
C ALA A 186 14.62 3.70 4.35
N GLU A 187 14.94 2.90 3.33
CA GLU A 187 14.19 2.82 2.07
C GLU A 187 12.75 2.35 2.28
N ALA A 188 12.55 1.35 3.14
CA ALA A 188 11.21 0.88 3.50
C ALA A 188 10.41 1.93 4.27
N GLN A 189 11.06 2.63 5.20
CA GLN A 189 10.44 3.73 5.95
C GLN A 189 10.10 4.92 5.04
N ALA A 190 10.95 5.21 4.05
CA ALA A 190 10.67 6.21 3.02
C ALA A 190 9.48 5.81 2.14
N ALA A 191 9.34 4.52 1.81
CA ALA A 191 8.16 4.02 1.09
C ALA A 191 6.87 4.12 1.93
N ALA A 192 6.93 3.85 3.24
CA ALA A 192 5.78 4.04 4.14
C ALA A 192 5.34 5.51 4.22
N ILE A 193 6.29 6.43 4.45
CA ILE A 193 5.97 7.86 4.48
C ILE A 193 5.47 8.34 3.11
N ALA A 194 6.01 7.83 2.01
CA ALA A 194 5.49 8.15 0.68
C ALA A 194 4.04 7.68 0.47
N ASP A 195 3.64 6.57 1.07
CA ASP A 195 2.28 6.05 1.03
C ASP A 195 1.32 6.98 1.79
N ASP A 196 1.67 7.39 3.02
CA ASP A 196 0.90 8.38 3.79
C ASP A 196 0.73 9.69 3.01
N ILE A 197 1.81 10.22 2.41
CA ILE A 197 1.76 11.47 1.63
C ILE A 197 0.81 11.35 0.44
N ALA A 198 0.94 10.27 -0.33
CA ALA A 198 0.12 10.06 -1.51
C ALA A 198 -1.36 9.89 -1.11
N TYR A 199 -1.62 9.09 -0.08
CA TYR A 199 -2.97 8.86 0.45
C TYR A 199 -3.66 10.17 0.84
N ASP A 200 -3.04 10.98 1.71
CA ASP A 200 -3.65 12.21 2.21
C ASP A 200 -3.93 13.22 1.09
N ALA A 201 -2.96 13.42 0.19
CA ALA A 201 -3.10 14.38 -0.90
C ALA A 201 -4.18 13.96 -1.90
N HIS A 202 -4.26 12.66 -2.20
CA HIS A 202 -5.15 12.14 -3.22
C HIS A 202 -6.58 12.00 -2.74
N ASP A 203 -6.78 11.68 -1.48
CA ASP A 203 -8.11 11.66 -0.90
C ASP A 203 -8.72 13.07 -0.81
N VAL A 204 -7.89 14.08 -0.55
CA VAL A 204 -8.31 15.48 -0.67
C VAL A 204 -8.74 15.79 -2.11
N ASP A 205 -7.93 15.45 -3.10
CA ASP A 205 -8.24 15.65 -4.53
C ASP A 205 -9.52 14.90 -4.95
N ASP A 206 -9.64 13.62 -4.63
CA ASP A 206 -10.78 12.78 -5.01
C ASP A 206 -12.06 13.20 -4.26
N GLY A 207 -11.96 13.59 -2.98
CA GLY A 207 -13.08 14.11 -2.19
C GLY A 207 -13.65 15.41 -2.76
N LEU A 208 -12.78 16.33 -3.20
CA LEU A 208 -13.17 17.55 -3.91
C LEU A 208 -13.85 17.22 -5.26
N ARG A 209 -13.24 16.35 -6.07
CA ARG A 209 -13.80 15.94 -7.38
C ARG A 209 -15.15 15.24 -7.25
N ALA A 210 -15.32 14.43 -6.21
CA ALA A 210 -16.57 13.74 -5.91
C ALA A 210 -17.63 14.64 -5.26
N ASN A 211 -17.34 15.94 -5.09
CA ASN A 211 -18.18 16.94 -4.43
C ASN A 211 -18.67 16.47 -3.04
N LEU A 212 -17.81 15.77 -2.28
CA LEU A 212 -18.12 15.34 -0.92
C LEU A 212 -17.98 16.49 0.08
N PHE A 213 -17.09 17.43 -0.23
CA PHE A 213 -16.92 18.69 0.48
C PHE A 213 -16.39 19.74 -0.49
N ALA A 214 -16.69 21.01 -0.22
CA ALA A 214 -16.20 22.14 -1.01
C ALA A 214 -14.78 22.53 -0.61
N LEU A 215 -14.07 23.25 -1.48
CA LEU A 215 -12.70 23.68 -1.23
C LEU A 215 -12.57 24.57 0.01
N ASP A 216 -13.57 25.41 0.29
CA ASP A 216 -13.57 26.28 1.46
C ASP A 216 -13.78 25.51 2.78
N GLU A 217 -14.31 24.27 2.73
CA GLU A 217 -14.40 23.40 3.91
C GLU A 217 -13.02 22.84 4.31
N LEU A 218 -12.00 22.94 3.45
CA LEU A 218 -10.62 22.61 3.84
C LEU A 218 -10.09 23.53 4.95
N CYS A 219 -10.68 24.71 5.14
CA CYS A 219 -10.34 25.63 6.23
C CYS A 219 -10.60 25.06 7.64
N ASP A 220 -11.37 23.97 7.76
CA ASP A 220 -11.61 23.29 9.04
C ASP A 220 -10.35 22.59 9.58
N ASP A 221 -9.36 22.34 8.72
CA ASP A 221 -8.04 21.87 9.11
C ASP A 221 -7.00 23.01 9.01
N PRO A 222 -6.26 23.34 10.09
CA PRO A 222 -5.31 24.46 10.09
C PRO A 222 -4.21 24.36 9.01
N PHE A 223 -3.71 23.15 8.74
CA PHE A 223 -2.64 22.96 7.77
C PHE A 223 -3.14 23.19 6.34
N LEU A 224 -4.33 22.68 6.01
CA LEU A 224 -4.96 22.94 4.72
C LEU A 224 -5.43 24.40 4.59
N ALA A 225 -5.93 25.01 5.66
CA ALA A 225 -6.30 26.43 5.70
C ALA A 225 -5.12 27.34 5.34
N ASP A 226 -3.94 27.08 5.92
CA ASP A 226 -2.72 27.84 5.63
C ASP A 226 -2.27 27.67 4.18
N ILE A 227 -2.42 26.48 3.59
CA ILE A 227 -2.12 26.24 2.18
C ILE A 227 -3.11 27.00 1.30
N LEU A 228 -4.39 26.93 1.61
CA LEU A 228 -5.44 27.59 0.84
C LEU A 228 -5.24 29.11 0.82
N ALA A 229 -4.98 29.70 1.99
CA ALA A 229 -4.68 31.12 2.12
C ALA A 229 -3.41 31.52 1.33
N GLU A 230 -2.38 30.68 1.31
CA GLU A 230 -1.18 30.90 0.49
C GLU A 230 -1.50 30.89 -1.01
N VAL A 231 -2.30 29.91 -1.47
CA VAL A 231 -2.73 29.81 -2.87
C VAL A 231 -3.50 31.06 -3.29
N ASP A 232 -4.46 31.49 -2.47
CA ASP A 232 -5.30 32.66 -2.75
C ASP A 232 -4.48 33.96 -2.79
N ALA A 233 -3.51 34.10 -1.88
CA ALA A 233 -2.63 35.25 -1.85
C ALA A 233 -1.69 35.31 -3.06
N ARG A 234 -1.18 34.15 -3.51
CA ARG A 234 -0.25 34.07 -4.66
C ARG A 234 -0.96 34.14 -6.01
N HIS A 235 -2.19 33.67 -6.08
CA HIS A 235 -2.96 33.57 -7.32
C HIS A 235 -4.38 34.16 -7.14
N PRO A 236 -4.51 35.50 -6.99
CA PRO A 236 -5.81 36.13 -6.84
C PRO A 236 -6.72 35.86 -8.05
N GLY A 237 -7.94 35.35 -7.80
CA GLY A 237 -8.92 35.06 -8.83
C GLY A 237 -8.66 33.76 -9.63
N LEU A 238 -7.86 32.84 -9.08
CA LEU A 238 -7.67 31.50 -9.67
C LEU A 238 -8.99 30.76 -9.75
N ASP A 239 -9.26 30.13 -10.89
CA ASP A 239 -10.45 29.30 -11.11
C ASP A 239 -10.42 28.02 -10.26
N GLU A 240 -11.60 27.51 -9.89
CA GLU A 240 -11.73 26.34 -9.00
C GLU A 240 -11.06 25.08 -9.58
N ASP A 241 -11.11 24.90 -10.91
CA ASP A 241 -10.49 23.76 -11.61
C ASP A 241 -8.97 23.71 -11.42
N ARG A 242 -8.34 24.86 -11.15
CA ARG A 242 -6.90 24.96 -10.85
C ARG A 242 -6.61 25.14 -9.37
N ARG A 243 -7.52 25.74 -8.61
CA ARG A 243 -7.33 26.03 -7.18
C ARG A 243 -7.17 24.74 -6.37
N GLY A 244 -8.02 23.73 -6.60
CA GLY A 244 -7.92 22.42 -5.94
C GLY A 244 -6.59 21.70 -6.21
N PRO A 245 -6.21 21.45 -7.48
CA PRO A 245 -4.93 20.84 -7.83
C PRO A 245 -3.71 21.59 -7.29
N GLU A 246 -3.77 22.92 -7.21
CA GLU A 246 -2.67 23.75 -6.70
C GLU A 246 -2.52 23.66 -5.17
N VAL A 247 -3.62 23.43 -4.43
CA VAL A 247 -3.62 23.08 -3.01
C VAL A 247 -3.01 21.69 -2.81
N VAL A 248 -3.49 20.68 -3.54
CA VAL A 248 -2.99 19.30 -3.46
C VAL A 248 -1.48 19.23 -3.73
N ARG A 249 -1.00 19.95 -4.75
CA ARG A 249 0.44 20.06 -5.05
C ARG A 249 1.26 20.62 -3.88
N ARG A 250 0.74 21.63 -3.17
CA ARG A 250 1.40 22.20 -1.98
C ARG A 250 1.35 21.27 -0.78
N VAL A 251 0.26 20.53 -0.59
CA VAL A 251 0.17 19.47 0.44
C VAL A 251 1.31 18.47 0.24
N ILE A 252 1.42 17.89 -0.96
CA ILE A 252 2.50 16.95 -1.31
C ILE A 252 3.87 17.60 -1.07
N THR A 253 4.07 18.83 -1.55
CA THR A 253 5.37 19.52 -1.42
C THR A 253 5.76 19.69 0.05
N ARG A 254 4.88 20.22 0.89
CA ARG A 254 5.16 20.47 2.31
C ARG A 254 5.41 19.16 3.08
N LEU A 255 4.63 18.12 2.80
CA LEU A 255 4.81 16.82 3.46
C LEU A 255 6.14 16.17 3.04
N VAL A 256 6.48 16.17 1.74
CA VAL A 256 7.75 15.61 1.24
C VAL A 256 8.95 16.38 1.79
N GLU A 257 8.92 17.71 1.74
CA GLU A 257 10.00 18.55 2.28
C GLU A 257 10.18 18.32 3.78
N ASN A 258 9.09 18.19 4.54
CA ASN A 258 9.15 17.88 5.97
C ASN A 258 9.74 16.50 6.23
N ALA A 259 9.28 15.46 5.54
CA ALA A 259 9.80 14.10 5.68
C ALA A 259 11.30 14.01 5.38
N ILE A 260 11.78 14.74 4.37
CA ILE A 260 13.21 14.81 4.05
C ILE A 260 13.98 15.55 5.15
N ALA A 261 13.50 16.72 5.58
CA ALA A 261 14.18 17.53 6.60
C ALA A 261 14.25 16.81 7.95
N GLU A 262 13.12 16.22 8.39
CA GLU A 262 13.05 15.46 9.63
C GLU A 262 13.85 14.15 9.52
N GLY A 263 13.76 13.43 8.40
CA GLY A 263 14.56 12.24 8.16
C GLY A 263 16.06 12.52 8.26
N ALA A 264 16.53 13.61 7.64
CA ALA A 264 17.92 14.05 7.78
C ALA A 264 18.28 14.35 9.24
N ARG A 265 17.44 15.10 9.95
CA ARG A 265 17.66 15.44 11.37
C ARG A 265 17.75 14.18 12.25
N ARG A 266 16.85 13.21 12.05
CA ARG A 266 16.82 11.94 12.79
C ARG A 266 18.03 11.07 12.49
N ILE A 267 18.41 10.96 11.22
CA ILE A 267 19.61 10.23 10.79
C ILE A 267 20.85 10.87 11.41
N ASP A 268 21.00 12.20 11.35
CA ASP A 268 22.15 12.90 11.95
C ASP A 268 22.21 12.72 13.48
N ALA A 269 21.05 12.67 14.15
CA ALA A 269 20.96 12.45 15.59
C ALA A 269 21.27 11.00 16.00
N ALA A 270 20.86 10.02 15.18
CA ALA A 270 21.13 8.60 15.42
C ALA A 270 22.54 8.18 15.01
N ASP A 271 23.18 8.94 14.10
CA ASP A 271 24.51 8.68 13.52
C ASP A 271 24.72 7.20 13.11
N PRO A 272 23.81 6.58 12.34
CA PRO A 272 23.93 5.18 11.95
C PRO A 272 25.13 5.00 11.03
N GLN A 273 25.94 3.97 11.26
CA GLN A 273 27.10 3.66 10.41
C GLN A 273 26.81 2.54 9.40
N SER A 274 25.64 1.91 9.52
CA SER A 274 25.22 0.76 8.72
C SER A 274 23.69 0.65 8.62
N VAL A 275 23.21 -0.17 7.69
CA VAL A 275 21.78 -0.50 7.57
C VAL A 275 21.27 -1.28 8.80
N GLU A 276 22.14 -2.06 9.45
CA GLU A 276 21.85 -2.73 10.72
C GLU A 276 21.58 -1.74 11.86
N ASP A 277 22.29 -0.60 11.91
CA ASP A 277 22.03 0.45 12.90
C ASP A 277 20.64 1.05 12.69
N VAL A 278 20.21 1.27 11.44
CA VAL A 278 18.84 1.73 11.14
C VAL A 278 17.79 0.71 11.60
N ARG A 279 18.01 -0.58 11.35
CA ARG A 279 17.09 -1.65 11.79
C ARG A 279 17.00 -1.74 13.32
N SER A 280 18.04 -1.34 14.03
CA SER A 280 18.14 -1.45 15.49
C SER A 280 17.96 -0.12 16.25
N ALA A 281 17.70 0.99 15.55
CA ALA A 281 17.58 2.33 16.12
C ALA A 281 16.47 2.50 17.18
N GLY A 282 15.54 1.55 17.30
CA GLY A 282 14.44 1.58 18.26
C GLY A 282 13.31 2.56 17.92
N GLU A 283 13.54 3.46 16.97
CA GLU A 283 12.56 4.35 16.37
C GLU A 283 12.76 4.47 14.85
N ALA A 284 11.74 4.95 14.15
CA ALA A 284 11.84 5.24 12.72
C ALA A 284 12.79 6.43 12.47
N THR A 285 13.74 6.24 11.56
CA THR A 285 14.68 7.26 11.11
C THR A 285 14.08 8.15 10.01
N ILE A 286 13.12 7.63 9.23
CA ILE A 286 12.32 8.43 8.29
C ILE A 286 10.91 8.59 8.86
N ALA A 287 10.55 9.82 9.17
CA ALA A 287 9.24 10.16 9.74
C ALA A 287 8.92 11.64 9.50
N PHE A 288 7.67 12.03 9.75
CA PHE A 288 7.31 13.43 9.90
C PHE A 288 7.82 14.00 11.23
N SER A 289 8.08 15.31 11.24
CA SER A 289 8.26 16.06 12.48
C SER A 289 7.00 15.96 13.35
N SER A 290 7.11 16.15 14.67
CA SER A 290 5.96 16.06 15.57
C SER A 290 4.82 17.02 15.20
N GLU A 291 5.18 18.22 14.76
CA GLU A 291 4.23 19.22 14.25
C GLU A 291 3.52 18.74 12.99
N MET A 292 4.28 18.26 11.99
CA MET A 292 3.70 17.77 10.75
C MET A 292 2.87 16.49 10.96
N ALA A 293 3.25 15.62 11.88
CA ALA A 293 2.47 14.43 12.24
C ALA A 293 1.15 14.79 12.95
N GLU A 294 1.04 15.95 13.61
CA GLU A 294 -0.27 16.43 14.10
C GLU A 294 -1.09 17.08 12.98
N ALA A 295 -0.43 17.82 12.07
CA ALA A 295 -1.08 18.39 10.88
C ALA A 295 -1.69 17.30 9.99
N GLU A 296 -0.91 16.26 9.67
CA GLU A 296 -1.36 15.10 8.91
C GLU A 296 -2.55 14.39 9.59
N ARG A 297 -2.49 14.20 10.91
CA ARG A 297 -3.63 13.64 11.65
C ARG A 297 -4.87 14.53 11.57
N GLY A 298 -4.69 15.84 11.45
CA GLY A 298 -5.74 16.81 11.17
C GLY A 298 -6.42 16.55 9.81
N VAL A 299 -5.63 16.42 8.76
CA VAL A 299 -6.11 16.06 7.40
C VAL A 299 -6.89 14.74 7.44
N LYS A 300 -6.33 13.69 8.05
CA LYS A 300 -7.02 12.39 8.18
C LYS A 300 -8.34 12.49 8.96
N ARG A 301 -8.43 13.34 9.99
CA ARG A 301 -9.69 13.60 10.71
C ARG A 301 -10.73 14.29 9.83
N LEU A 302 -10.33 15.28 9.02
CA LEU A 302 -11.21 15.96 8.08
C LEU A 302 -11.73 14.98 7.02
N LEU A 303 -10.85 14.21 6.38
CA LEU A 303 -11.22 13.18 5.41
C LEU A 303 -12.15 12.13 6.02
N ASN A 304 -11.90 11.71 7.25
CA ASN A 304 -12.79 10.77 7.95
C ASN A 304 -14.20 11.33 8.13
N ALA A 305 -14.30 12.58 8.57
CA ALA A 305 -15.58 13.22 8.83
C ALA A 305 -16.37 13.54 7.56
N ARG A 306 -15.69 13.96 6.49
CA ARG A 306 -16.31 14.53 5.29
C ARG A 306 -16.42 13.56 4.12
N MET A 307 -15.51 12.60 4.01
CA MET A 307 -15.46 11.66 2.89
C MET A 307 -15.79 10.24 3.31
N TYR A 308 -15.04 9.68 4.27
CA TYR A 308 -15.19 8.27 4.63
C TYR A 308 -16.52 7.93 5.29
N ARG A 309 -17.06 8.82 6.12
CA ARG A 309 -18.38 8.67 6.77
C ARG A 309 -19.52 9.31 5.99
N HIS A 310 -19.28 9.63 4.72
CA HIS A 310 -20.32 10.18 3.89
C HIS A 310 -21.34 9.08 3.57
N ALA A 311 -22.63 9.32 3.83
CA ALA A 311 -23.68 8.29 3.72
C ALA A 311 -23.78 7.61 2.33
N ARG A 312 -23.33 8.28 1.27
CA ARG A 312 -23.19 7.67 -0.06
C ARG A 312 -22.07 6.63 -0.08
N VAL A 313 -20.88 6.99 0.43
CA VAL A 313 -19.70 6.13 0.47
C VAL A 313 -19.95 4.94 1.40
N ASP A 314 -20.50 5.16 2.59
CA ASP A 314 -20.78 4.08 3.55
C ASP A 314 -21.69 2.99 2.97
N ARG A 315 -22.79 3.38 2.30
CA ARG A 315 -23.72 2.40 1.68
C ARG A 315 -23.04 1.56 0.61
N VAL A 316 -22.25 2.20 -0.25
CA VAL A 316 -21.50 1.50 -1.31
C VAL A 316 -20.46 0.55 -0.71
N MET A 317 -19.81 0.94 0.39
CA MET A 317 -18.83 0.11 1.09
C MET A 317 -19.50 -1.10 1.78
N ASP A 318 -20.70 -0.94 2.32
CA ASP A 318 -21.48 -2.03 2.90
C ASP A 318 -21.92 -3.05 1.83
N ASP A 319 -22.43 -2.58 0.69
CA ASP A 319 -22.79 -3.44 -0.44
C ASP A 319 -21.58 -4.20 -0.99
N ALA A 320 -20.43 -3.53 -1.10
CA ALA A 320 -19.16 -4.14 -1.51
C ALA A 320 -18.66 -5.21 -0.53
N ALA A 321 -18.78 -4.96 0.78
CA ALA A 321 -18.47 -5.93 1.82
C ALA A 321 -19.42 -7.14 1.79
N GLY A 322 -20.70 -6.92 1.46
CA GLY A 322 -21.70 -7.96 1.23
C GLY A 322 -21.28 -8.91 0.10
N ILE A 323 -20.89 -8.35 -1.06
CA ILE A 323 -20.41 -9.15 -2.20
C ILE A 323 -19.25 -10.07 -1.82
N VAL A 324 -18.25 -9.55 -1.10
CA VAL A 324 -17.07 -10.33 -0.68
C VAL A 324 -17.45 -11.42 0.32
N THR A 325 -18.38 -11.10 1.23
CA THR A 325 -18.92 -12.05 2.21
C THR A 325 -19.64 -13.20 1.54
N ASP A 326 -20.53 -12.89 0.60
CA ASP A 326 -21.33 -13.88 -0.14
C ASP A 326 -20.42 -14.80 -0.97
N LEU A 327 -19.45 -14.22 -1.68
CA LEU A 327 -18.45 -14.99 -2.42
C LEU A 327 -17.67 -15.93 -1.50
N PHE A 328 -17.19 -15.45 -0.36
CA PHE A 328 -16.47 -16.29 0.60
C PHE A 328 -17.33 -17.46 1.06
N ASP A 329 -18.55 -17.20 1.54
CA ASP A 329 -19.44 -18.22 2.07
C ASP A 329 -19.80 -19.27 1.00
N ARG A 330 -20.02 -18.84 -0.25
CA ARG A 330 -20.32 -19.73 -1.36
C ARG A 330 -19.16 -20.66 -1.71
N TYR A 331 -17.95 -20.12 -1.89
CA TYR A 331 -16.77 -20.94 -2.21
C TYR A 331 -16.32 -21.81 -1.02
N PHE A 332 -16.52 -21.33 0.20
CA PHE A 332 -16.21 -22.11 1.39
C PHE A 332 -17.14 -23.33 1.52
N ALA A 333 -18.45 -23.13 1.34
CA ALA A 333 -19.44 -24.20 1.43
C ALA A 333 -19.40 -25.21 0.27
N ASP A 334 -19.00 -24.76 -0.93
CA ASP A 334 -18.93 -25.59 -2.13
C ASP A 334 -17.61 -25.39 -2.87
N PRO A 335 -16.61 -26.24 -2.61
CA PRO A 335 -15.32 -26.19 -3.28
C PRO A 335 -15.41 -26.28 -4.80
N SER A 336 -16.44 -26.94 -5.36
CA SER A 336 -16.59 -27.08 -6.82
C SER A 336 -16.99 -25.77 -7.53
N ALA A 337 -17.34 -24.74 -6.77
CA ALA A 337 -17.58 -23.41 -7.30
C ALA A 337 -16.28 -22.65 -7.61
N LEU A 338 -15.14 -23.05 -6.99
CA LEU A 338 -13.82 -22.48 -7.27
C LEU A 338 -13.28 -22.98 -8.63
N PRO A 339 -12.37 -22.23 -9.26
CA PRO A 339 -11.59 -22.77 -10.37
C PRO A 339 -10.78 -24.00 -9.90
N PRO A 340 -10.61 -25.04 -10.74
CA PRO A 340 -9.94 -26.29 -10.35
C PRO A 340 -8.53 -26.11 -9.78
N GLU A 341 -7.78 -25.09 -10.23
CA GLU A 341 -6.45 -24.80 -9.73
C GLU A 341 -6.41 -24.23 -8.29
N TRP A 342 -7.55 -23.78 -7.77
CA TRP A 342 -7.73 -23.27 -6.40
C TRP A 342 -8.41 -24.27 -5.47
N GLU A 343 -8.99 -25.33 -6.02
CA GLU A 343 -9.51 -26.45 -5.23
C GLU A 343 -8.37 -27.06 -4.42
N ARG A 344 -8.54 -27.15 -3.10
CA ARG A 344 -7.61 -27.84 -2.21
C ARG A 344 -8.34 -28.89 -1.40
N GLU A 345 -7.89 -30.13 -1.54
CA GLU A 345 -8.24 -31.19 -0.61
C GLU A 345 -7.50 -30.98 0.71
N GLY A 346 -8.20 -30.93 1.85
CA GLY A 346 -7.54 -30.78 3.15
C GLY A 346 -8.40 -30.25 4.30
N ARG A 347 -7.73 -29.82 5.38
CA ARG A 347 -8.35 -29.27 6.60
C ARG A 347 -9.07 -27.95 6.32
N ALA A 348 -10.14 -27.67 7.06
CA ALA A 348 -10.98 -26.47 6.92
C ALA A 348 -10.19 -25.15 6.88
N THR A 349 -9.17 -24.98 7.73
CA THR A 349 -8.31 -23.78 7.74
C THR A 349 -7.54 -23.59 6.43
N GLY A 350 -7.07 -24.70 5.82
CA GLY A 350 -6.35 -24.66 4.55
C GLY A 350 -7.27 -24.30 3.38
N HIS A 351 -8.52 -24.77 3.43
CA HIS A 351 -9.57 -24.43 2.47
C HIS A 351 -9.99 -22.97 2.59
N ALA A 352 -10.32 -22.50 3.80
CA ALA A 352 -10.65 -21.08 4.06
C ALA A 352 -9.57 -20.13 3.54
N ARG A 353 -8.29 -20.44 3.78
CA ARG A 353 -7.18 -19.63 3.26
C ARG A 353 -7.11 -19.65 1.73
N ALA A 354 -7.36 -20.79 1.08
CA ALA A 354 -7.38 -20.86 -0.38
C ALA A 354 -8.51 -20.01 -0.98
N VAL A 355 -9.70 -20.04 -0.36
CA VAL A 355 -10.83 -19.16 -0.72
C VAL A 355 -10.45 -17.69 -0.56
N ALA A 356 -9.87 -17.31 0.58
CA ALA A 356 -9.43 -15.93 0.82
C ALA A 356 -8.35 -15.49 -0.18
N ASP A 357 -7.36 -16.34 -0.46
CA ASP A 357 -6.31 -16.07 -1.45
C ASP A 357 -6.91 -15.85 -2.85
N PHE A 358 -7.89 -16.66 -3.24
CA PHE A 358 -8.59 -16.53 -4.53
C PHE A 358 -9.38 -15.22 -4.62
N ILE A 359 -10.19 -14.90 -3.61
CA ILE A 359 -11.00 -13.67 -3.57
C ILE A 359 -10.11 -12.44 -3.53
N ALA A 360 -9.09 -12.40 -2.67
CA ALA A 360 -8.16 -11.28 -2.61
C ALA A 360 -7.43 -11.05 -3.96
N GLY A 361 -7.17 -12.14 -4.70
CA GLY A 361 -6.59 -12.11 -6.03
C GLY A 361 -7.52 -11.59 -7.14
N MET A 362 -8.80 -11.34 -6.88
CA MET A 362 -9.74 -10.82 -7.88
C MET A 362 -9.56 -9.31 -8.11
N THR A 363 -10.00 -8.83 -9.27
CA THR A 363 -10.26 -7.40 -9.50
C THR A 363 -11.70 -7.09 -9.10
N ASP A 364 -12.05 -5.82 -8.90
CA ASP A 364 -13.41 -5.43 -8.50
C ASP A 364 -14.44 -5.87 -9.54
N ARG A 365 -14.10 -5.67 -10.82
CA ARG A 365 -14.92 -6.12 -11.94
C ARG A 365 -15.10 -7.64 -11.96
N TYR A 366 -14.04 -8.40 -11.68
CA TYR A 366 -14.11 -9.85 -11.67
C TYR A 366 -14.92 -10.37 -10.48
N ALA A 367 -14.77 -9.77 -9.29
CA ALA A 367 -15.60 -10.08 -8.13
C ALA A 367 -17.09 -9.84 -8.40
N LEU A 368 -17.45 -8.71 -9.04
CA LEU A 368 -18.83 -8.44 -9.48
C LEU A 368 -19.34 -9.47 -10.50
N MET A 369 -18.48 -9.89 -11.43
CA MET A 369 -18.84 -10.92 -12.41
C MET A 369 -19.09 -12.28 -11.76
N GLU A 370 -18.22 -12.69 -10.83
CA GLU A 370 -18.39 -13.94 -10.08
C GLU A 370 -19.63 -13.90 -9.20
N HIS A 371 -19.93 -12.76 -8.57
CA HIS A 371 -21.15 -12.61 -7.79
C HIS A 371 -22.40 -12.78 -8.67
N ARG A 372 -22.45 -12.12 -9.84
CA ARG A 372 -23.56 -12.29 -10.81
C ARG A 372 -23.69 -13.71 -11.36
N ARG A 373 -22.60 -14.47 -11.40
CA ARG A 373 -22.59 -15.87 -11.85
C ARG A 373 -23.20 -16.79 -10.79
N LEU A 374 -23.00 -16.49 -9.52
CA LEU A 374 -23.31 -17.37 -8.40
C LEU A 374 -24.60 -17.01 -7.65
N PHE A 375 -25.09 -15.78 -7.80
CA PHE A 375 -26.23 -15.24 -7.06
C PHE A 375 -27.25 -14.59 -7.99
N ASP A 376 -28.54 -14.66 -7.63
CA ASP A 376 -29.65 -14.13 -8.43
C ASP A 376 -29.72 -12.59 -8.42
N ALA A 377 -29.14 -11.94 -7.41
CA ALA A 377 -29.11 -10.49 -7.27
C ALA A 377 -27.71 -10.03 -6.85
N THR A 378 -27.13 -9.10 -7.61
CA THR A 378 -25.85 -8.44 -7.28
C THR A 378 -26.11 -6.95 -7.07
N PRO A 379 -25.68 -6.35 -5.94
CA PRO A 379 -25.82 -4.92 -5.71
C PRO A 379 -25.23 -4.07 -6.84
N GLU A 380 -25.89 -2.97 -7.18
CA GLU A 380 -25.30 -1.92 -8.01
C GLU A 380 -24.48 -0.99 -7.11
N LEU A 381 -23.15 -1.07 -7.20
CA LEU A 381 -22.27 -0.18 -6.45
C LEU A 381 -22.24 1.20 -7.11
N ARG A 382 -23.13 2.11 -6.69
CA ARG A 382 -23.30 3.47 -7.23
C ARG A 382 -23.63 4.52 -6.18
#